data_AF-A0A1E3I533-F1
#
_entry.id   AF-A0A1E3I533-F1
#
_cell.length_a   1.000
_cell.length_b   1.000
_cell.length_c   1.000
_cell.angle_alpha   90.00
_cell.angle_beta   90.00
_cell.angle_gamma   90.00
#
_symmetry.space_group_name_H-M   'P 1'
#
loop_
_entity.id
_entity.type
_entity.pdbx_description
1 polymer ?
#
loop_
_entity_poly.entity_id
_entity_poly.type
_entity_poly.pdbx_seq_one_letter_code
_entity_poly.pdbx_strand_id
1 'polypeptide(L)'
;MLRLAPAARLAVRQLSTTAVRREEAAAVGTVGAVPVKRPVGGFRGGILGFFFGFSFASALSIYYLQEETKVATGLLTSSIEQLQQGTGKITTHLDRLQTVEKELAALRANASVKEDVTKVRGEMKKVYDGLHLELLDLRAHVWGVEQDLQNVVKTESIKI
;
A
#
# COMPACT_ATOMS: atom_id res chain seq x y z
N MET A 1 -18.72 1.47 52.59
CA MET A 1 -18.42 2.91 52.51
C MET A 1 -18.88 3.42 51.13
N LEU A 2 -20.13 3.89 51.02
CA LEU A 2 -20.67 4.45 49.78
C LEU A 2 -20.35 5.96 49.73
N ARG A 3 -19.58 6.40 48.72
CA ARG A 3 -19.40 7.83 48.41
C ARG A 3 -20.50 8.26 47.44
N LEU A 4 -21.39 9.12 47.90
CA LEU A 4 -22.33 9.88 47.05
C LEU A 4 -21.53 10.90 46.22
N ALA A 5 -21.68 10.87 44.89
CA ALA A 5 -21.21 11.92 44.01
C ALA A 5 -22.14 13.14 44.10
N PRO A 6 -21.63 14.38 44.11
CA PRO A 6 -22.47 15.56 44.04
C PRO A 6 -22.93 15.77 42.59
N ALA A 7 -24.25 15.80 42.38
CA ALA A 7 -24.84 16.25 41.12
C ALA A 7 -24.49 17.73 40.91
N ALA A 8 -23.70 18.02 39.89
CA ALA A 8 -23.41 19.39 39.47
C ALA A 8 -24.72 20.05 39.00
N ARG A 9 -25.24 20.99 39.79
CA ARG A 9 -26.33 21.88 39.36
C ARG A 9 -25.80 22.73 38.20
N LEU A 10 -26.34 22.53 37.01
CA LEU A 10 -26.16 23.46 35.89
C LEU A 10 -26.78 24.80 36.29
N ALA A 11 -25.93 25.75 36.68
CA ALA A 11 -26.32 27.12 36.88
C ALA A 11 -26.64 27.73 35.51
N VAL A 12 -27.92 27.71 35.13
CA VAL A 12 -28.44 28.50 34.01
C VAL A 12 -28.20 29.96 34.37
N ARG A 13 -27.16 30.57 33.78
CA ARG A 13 -26.98 32.03 33.83
C ARG A 13 -28.19 32.67 33.17
N GLN A 14 -29.11 33.16 34.00
CA GLN A 14 -30.17 34.03 33.52
C GLN A 14 -29.52 35.32 33.04
N LEU A 15 -29.55 35.54 31.73
CA LEU A 15 -29.19 36.82 31.11
C LEU A 15 -30.21 37.87 31.60
N SER A 16 -29.90 38.48 32.75
CA SER A 16 -30.60 39.65 33.25
C SER A 16 -30.02 40.86 32.53
N THR A 17 -30.64 41.24 31.41
CA THR A 17 -30.35 42.51 30.73
C THR A 17 -31.17 43.60 31.43
N THR A 18 -30.55 44.28 32.39
CA THR A 18 -31.16 45.45 33.00
C THR A 18 -31.28 46.55 31.95
N ALA A 19 -32.51 46.98 31.66
CA ALA A 19 -32.77 48.09 30.76
C ALA A 19 -32.21 49.38 31.37
N VAL A 20 -31.31 50.05 30.65
CA VAL A 20 -30.77 51.35 31.05
C VAL A 20 -31.90 52.39 30.98
N ARG A 21 -32.46 52.74 32.13
CA ARG A 21 -33.36 53.88 32.29
C ARG A 21 -32.49 55.15 32.28
N ARG A 22 -32.42 55.85 31.15
CA ARG A 22 -31.97 57.25 31.13
C ARG A 22 -33.10 58.11 31.69
N GLU A 23 -32.96 58.53 32.94
CA GLU A 23 -33.76 59.63 33.50
C GLU A 23 -33.30 60.93 32.81
N GLU A 24 -34.19 61.52 32.03
CA GLU A 24 -34.00 62.87 31.49
C GLU A 24 -34.51 63.85 32.55
N ALA A 25 -33.57 64.66 33.05
CA ALA A 25 -33.76 65.60 34.14
C ALA A 25 -34.90 66.59 33.87
N ALA A 26 -35.62 66.93 34.93
CA ALA A 26 -36.71 67.89 34.96
C ALA A 26 -36.36 69.23 34.28
N ALA A 27 -37.19 69.65 33.33
CA ALA A 27 -37.30 71.03 32.91
C ALA A 27 -38.78 71.45 32.91
N VAL A 28 -39.06 72.41 33.79
CA VAL A 28 -40.33 73.10 34.02
C VAL A 28 -40.76 73.85 32.75
N GLY A 29 -42.02 73.71 32.34
CA GLY A 29 -42.67 74.69 31.46
C GLY A 29 -43.58 74.15 30.36
N THR A 30 -44.87 74.46 30.50
CA THR A 30 -45.90 74.57 29.45
C THR A 30 -46.54 73.28 28.90
N VAL A 31 -47.88 73.27 28.97
CA VAL A 31 -48.79 72.22 28.50
C VAL A 31 -48.78 72.22 26.97
N GLY A 32 -47.92 71.39 26.38
CA GLY A 32 -47.94 71.01 24.97
C GLY A 32 -47.85 69.50 24.88
N ALA A 33 -48.80 68.88 24.17
CA ALA A 33 -48.95 67.43 24.06
C ALA A 33 -47.59 66.71 23.90
N VAL A 34 -47.18 66.00 24.95
CA VAL A 34 -45.98 65.17 24.91
C VAL A 34 -46.23 64.07 23.88
N PRO A 35 -45.48 64.01 22.75
CA PRO A 35 -45.61 62.89 21.85
C PRO A 35 -45.11 61.66 22.62
N VAL A 36 -46.04 60.80 23.02
CA VAL A 36 -45.72 59.49 23.57
C VAL A 36 -44.92 58.77 22.50
N LYS A 37 -43.59 58.79 22.61
CA LYS A 37 -42.67 58.00 21.78
C LYS A 37 -42.96 56.54 22.11
N ARG A 38 -43.92 55.97 21.37
CA ARG A 38 -44.19 54.54 21.40
C ARG A 38 -42.85 53.84 21.17
N PRO A 39 -42.43 52.90 22.01
CA PRO A 39 -41.14 52.23 21.87
C PRO A 39 -41.21 51.27 20.67
N VAL A 40 -41.21 51.82 19.45
CA VAL A 40 -41.16 51.08 18.18
C VAL A 40 -39.77 50.51 17.88
N GLY A 41 -38.85 50.58 18.86
CA GLY A 41 -37.46 50.17 18.73
C GLY A 41 -37.20 48.70 19.08
N GLY A 42 -38.01 48.07 19.93
CA GLY A 42 -37.76 46.68 20.35
C GLY A 42 -37.87 45.68 19.20
N PHE A 43 -38.95 45.78 18.43
CA PHE A 43 -39.21 44.87 17.30
C PHE A 43 -38.37 45.20 16.05
N ARG A 44 -38.11 46.49 15.78
CA ARG A 44 -37.30 46.93 14.62
C ARG A 44 -35.80 46.77 14.88
N GLY A 45 -35.34 46.98 16.11
CA GLY A 45 -33.96 46.75 16.54
C GLY A 45 -33.67 45.27 16.80
N GLY A 46 -34.67 44.50 17.25
CA GLY A 46 -34.53 43.07 17.50
C GLY A 46 -34.25 42.27 16.24
N ILE A 47 -34.91 42.57 15.12
CA ILE A 47 -34.68 41.85 13.84
C ILE A 47 -33.28 42.18 13.29
N LEU A 48 -32.90 43.46 13.25
CA LEU A 48 -31.56 43.87 12.78
C LEU A 48 -30.45 43.36 13.69
N GLY A 49 -30.64 43.42 15.02
CA GLY A 49 -29.71 42.87 16.00
C GLY A 49 -29.63 41.35 15.95
N PHE A 50 -30.74 40.66 15.66
CA PHE A 50 -30.78 39.21 15.48
C PHE A 50 -29.98 38.80 14.25
N PHE A 51 -30.18 39.43 13.08
CA PHE A 51 -29.40 39.11 11.89
C PHE A 51 -27.92 39.45 12.05
N PHE A 52 -27.60 40.55 12.73
CA PHE A 52 -26.21 40.93 13.00
C PHE A 52 -25.53 39.95 13.97
N GLY A 53 -26.21 39.61 15.07
CA GLY A 53 -25.74 38.60 16.03
C GLY A 53 -25.67 37.20 15.44
N PHE A 54 -26.65 36.82 14.62
CA PHE A 54 -26.68 35.53 13.91
C PHE A 54 -25.57 35.44 12.85
N SER A 55 -25.29 36.52 12.11
CA SER A 55 -24.13 36.57 11.19
C SER A 55 -22.81 36.47 11.95
N PHE A 56 -22.67 37.16 13.07
CA PHE A 56 -21.45 37.10 13.88
C PHE A 56 -21.28 35.72 14.54
N ALA A 57 -22.34 35.15 15.10
CA ALA A 57 -22.34 33.80 15.66
C ALA A 57 -22.13 32.73 14.58
N SER A 58 -22.71 32.90 13.38
CA SER A 58 -22.49 32.01 12.24
C SER A 58 -21.04 32.11 11.74
N ALA A 59 -20.47 33.32 11.66
CA ALA A 59 -19.08 33.52 11.31
C ALA A 59 -18.12 32.89 12.33
N LEU A 60 -18.39 33.05 13.63
CA LEU A 60 -17.62 32.41 14.69
C LEU A 60 -17.79 30.88 14.69
N SER A 61 -19.00 30.37 14.44
CA SER A 61 -19.27 28.94 14.31
C SER A 61 -18.53 28.33 13.11
N ILE A 62 -18.56 29.00 11.96
CA ILE A 62 -17.80 28.63 10.75
C ILE A 62 -16.29 28.70 11.02
N TYR A 63 -15.83 29.65 11.82
CA TYR A 63 -14.43 29.77 12.21
C TYR A 63 -13.99 28.59 13.11
N TYR A 64 -14.78 28.22 14.10
CA TYR A 64 -14.51 27.07 14.98
C TYR A 64 -14.63 25.72 14.26
N LEU A 65 -15.61 25.54 13.36
CA LEU A 65 -15.72 24.31 12.54
C LEU A 65 -14.54 24.13 11.57
N GLN A 66 -13.90 25.22 11.14
CA GLN A 66 -12.75 25.16 10.23
C GLN A 66 -11.47 24.66 10.89
N GLU A 67 -11.36 24.76 12.21
CA GLU A 67 -10.18 24.30 12.94
C GLU A 67 -10.18 22.77 13.08
N GLU A 68 -11.34 22.17 13.36
CA GLU A 68 -11.49 20.71 13.44
C GLU A 68 -11.50 20.02 12.07
N THR A 69 -12.06 20.66 11.03
CA THR A 69 -12.03 20.11 9.66
C THR A 69 -10.63 20.13 9.04
N LYS A 70 -9.75 21.07 9.41
CA LYS A 70 -8.33 21.05 9.02
C LYS A 70 -7.57 19.89 9.66
N VAL A 71 -7.85 19.58 10.92
CA VAL A 71 -7.21 18.46 11.64
C VAL A 71 -7.66 17.10 11.07
N ALA A 72 -8.93 16.96 10.72
CA ALA A 72 -9.45 15.74 10.08
C ALA A 72 -8.99 15.57 8.63
N THR A 73 -8.88 16.67 7.86
CA THR A 73 -8.39 16.62 6.47
C THR A 73 -6.90 16.30 6.43
N GLY A 74 -6.10 16.78 7.39
CA GLY A 74 -4.69 16.40 7.52
C GLY A 74 -4.47 14.90 7.74
N LEU A 75 -5.36 14.24 8.50
CA LEU A 75 -5.32 12.78 8.71
C LEU A 75 -5.78 12.00 7.45
N LEU A 76 -6.73 12.53 6.67
CA LEU A 76 -7.14 11.94 5.40
C LEU A 76 -6.04 12.10 4.32
N THR A 77 -5.35 13.24 4.25
CA THR A 77 -4.21 13.45 3.33
C THR A 77 -3.01 12.58 3.72
N SER A 78 -2.72 12.46 5.03
CA SER A 78 -1.73 11.50 5.56
C SER A 78 -2.07 10.05 5.20
N SER A 79 -3.34 9.65 5.31
CA SER A 79 -3.78 8.31 4.89
C SER A 79 -3.68 8.08 3.39
N ILE A 80 -3.90 9.11 2.56
CA ILE A 80 -3.69 9.02 1.10
C ILE A 80 -2.20 8.85 0.78
N GLU A 81 -1.31 9.60 1.44
CA GLU A 81 0.13 9.48 1.23
C GLU A 81 0.67 8.10 1.67
N GLN A 82 0.19 7.60 2.81
CA GLN A 82 0.53 6.25 3.29
C GLN A 82 -0.06 5.15 2.40
N LEU A 83 -1.27 5.32 1.89
CA LEU A 83 -1.89 4.37 0.96
C LEU A 83 -1.22 4.41 -0.41
N GLN A 84 -0.78 5.58 -0.89
CA GLN A 84 -0.03 5.75 -2.13
C GLN A 84 1.37 5.13 -2.03
N GLN A 85 2.04 5.26 -0.87
CA GLN A 85 3.26 4.49 -0.58
C GLN A 85 2.99 2.98 -0.50
N GLY A 86 1.85 2.56 0.05
CA GLY A 86 1.40 1.16 0.09
C GLY A 86 1.17 0.59 -1.31
N THR A 87 0.50 1.32 -2.18
CA THR A 87 0.28 0.95 -3.60
C THR A 87 1.58 0.95 -4.38
N GLY A 88 2.49 1.91 -4.15
CA GLY A 88 3.82 1.92 -4.76
C GLY A 88 4.67 0.71 -4.35
N LYS A 89 4.57 0.26 -3.09
CA LYS A 89 5.23 -0.98 -2.65
C LYS A 89 4.61 -2.20 -3.31
N ILE A 90 3.28 -2.27 -3.42
CA ILE A 90 2.58 -3.39 -4.10
C ILE A 90 2.96 -3.46 -5.58
N THR A 91 3.05 -2.34 -6.30
CA THR A 91 3.50 -2.35 -7.71
C THR A 91 4.97 -2.77 -7.83
N THR A 92 5.83 -2.35 -6.91
CA THR A 92 7.23 -2.81 -6.86
C THR A 92 7.35 -4.31 -6.55
N HIS A 93 6.47 -4.84 -5.69
CA HIS A 93 6.39 -6.26 -5.41
C HIS A 93 5.85 -7.06 -6.60
N LEU A 94 4.91 -6.50 -7.38
CA LEU A 94 4.39 -7.11 -8.60
C LEU A 94 5.49 -7.21 -9.69
N ASP A 95 6.27 -6.14 -9.87
CA ASP A 95 7.37 -6.12 -10.83
C ASP A 95 8.51 -7.09 -10.45
N ARG A 96 8.81 -7.18 -9.15
CA ARG A 96 9.73 -8.20 -8.61
C ARG A 96 9.20 -9.62 -8.78
N LEU A 97 7.92 -9.86 -8.51
CA LEU A 97 7.28 -11.17 -8.75
C LEU A 97 7.36 -11.56 -10.22
N GLN A 98 7.06 -10.64 -11.14
CA GLN A 98 7.14 -10.88 -12.58
C GLN A 98 8.58 -11.16 -13.03
N THR A 99 9.56 -10.48 -12.44
CA THR A 99 10.99 -10.74 -12.72
C THR A 99 11.41 -12.11 -12.18
N VAL A 100 11.02 -12.46 -10.96
CA VAL A 100 11.31 -13.77 -10.35
C VAL A 100 10.64 -14.90 -11.12
N GLU A 101 9.40 -14.74 -11.60
CA GLU A 101 8.73 -15.74 -12.44
C GLU A 101 9.46 -15.95 -13.77
N LYS A 102 9.92 -14.88 -14.42
CA LYS A 102 10.74 -14.96 -15.64
C LYS A 102 12.07 -15.65 -15.37
N GLU A 103 12.75 -15.30 -14.29
CA GLU A 103 14.01 -15.93 -13.87
C GLU A 103 13.80 -17.41 -13.57
N LEU A 104 12.72 -17.80 -12.88
CA LEU A 104 12.41 -19.20 -12.57
C LEU A 104 12.07 -20.00 -13.84
N ALA A 105 11.36 -19.41 -14.80
CA ALA A 105 11.12 -20.02 -16.11
C ALA A 105 12.42 -20.22 -16.89
N ALA A 106 13.31 -19.23 -16.91
CA ALA A 106 14.62 -19.34 -17.54
C ALA A 106 15.52 -20.35 -16.82
N LEU A 107 15.48 -20.39 -15.48
CA LEU A 107 16.24 -21.35 -14.67
C LEU A 107 15.74 -22.78 -14.89
N ARG A 108 14.43 -22.98 -15.10
CA ARG A 108 13.85 -24.28 -15.46
C ARG A 108 14.33 -24.76 -16.83
N ALA A 109 14.44 -23.86 -17.81
CA ALA A 109 15.03 -24.18 -19.11
C ALA A 109 16.54 -24.49 -19.01
N ASN A 110 17.28 -23.85 -18.10
CA ASN A 110 18.67 -24.21 -17.82
C ASN A 110 18.81 -25.49 -16.98
N ALA A 111 17.82 -25.83 -16.17
CA ALA A 111 17.79 -27.07 -15.41
C ALA A 111 17.66 -28.27 -16.34
N SER A 112 16.84 -28.18 -17.41
CA SER A 112 16.77 -29.24 -18.43
C SER A 112 18.12 -29.43 -19.15
N VAL A 113 18.94 -28.39 -19.32
CA VAL A 113 20.30 -28.53 -19.87
C VAL A 113 21.19 -29.43 -19.01
N LYS A 114 21.03 -29.43 -17.68
CA LYS A 114 21.81 -30.34 -16.81
C LYS A 114 21.41 -31.80 -16.99
N GLU A 115 20.12 -32.07 -17.16
CA GLU A 115 19.60 -33.41 -17.44
C GLU A 115 20.03 -33.90 -18.83
N ASP A 116 19.99 -33.02 -19.82
CA ASP A 116 20.48 -33.34 -21.18
C ASP A 116 21.99 -33.65 -21.17
N VAL A 117 22.79 -32.90 -20.40
CA VAL A 117 24.24 -33.13 -20.27
C VAL A 117 24.57 -34.48 -19.63
N THR A 118 23.81 -34.91 -18.61
CA THR A 118 24.04 -36.24 -18.00
C THR A 118 23.65 -37.36 -18.96
N LYS A 119 22.58 -37.18 -19.74
CA LYS A 119 22.17 -38.13 -20.78
C LYS A 119 23.21 -38.25 -21.89
N VAL A 120 23.71 -37.13 -22.42
CA VAL A 120 24.77 -37.11 -23.44
C VAL A 120 26.06 -37.74 -22.92
N ARG A 121 26.45 -37.49 -21.67
CA ARG A 121 27.58 -38.20 -21.05
C ARG A 121 27.37 -39.71 -21.01
N GLY A 122 26.15 -40.17 -20.73
CA GLY A 122 25.79 -41.58 -20.74
C GLY A 122 25.90 -42.20 -22.14
N GLU A 123 25.36 -41.53 -23.16
CA GLU A 123 25.46 -41.97 -24.56
C GLU A 123 26.92 -42.00 -25.04
N MET A 124 27.72 -41.00 -24.67
CA MET A 124 29.13 -40.94 -25.02
C MET A 124 29.95 -42.07 -24.39
N LYS A 125 29.65 -42.40 -23.13
CA LYS A 125 30.27 -43.55 -22.48
C LYS A 125 29.91 -44.86 -23.19
N LYS A 126 28.64 -45.03 -23.59
CA LYS A 126 28.20 -46.21 -24.36
C LYS A 126 28.92 -46.33 -25.71
N VAL A 127 29.08 -45.23 -26.44
CA VAL A 127 29.81 -45.22 -27.72
C VAL A 127 31.29 -45.56 -27.51
N TYR A 128 31.93 -45.02 -26.47
CA TYR A 128 33.31 -45.34 -26.13
C TYR A 128 33.49 -46.82 -25.78
N ASP A 129 32.63 -47.36 -24.93
CA ASP A 129 32.68 -48.76 -24.51
C ASP A 129 32.40 -49.70 -25.71
N GLY A 130 31.47 -49.32 -26.60
CA GLY A 130 31.19 -50.04 -27.85
C GLY A 130 32.40 -50.06 -28.80
N LEU A 131 33.00 -48.89 -29.05
CA LEU A 131 34.19 -48.80 -29.90
C LEU A 131 35.38 -49.56 -29.31
N HIS A 132 35.52 -49.56 -27.98
CA HIS A 132 36.56 -50.33 -27.30
C HIS A 132 36.37 -51.84 -27.48
N LEU A 133 35.12 -52.32 -27.41
CA LEU A 133 34.79 -53.72 -27.70
C LEU A 133 35.10 -54.10 -29.14
N GLU A 134 34.71 -53.26 -30.11
CA GLU A 134 35.03 -53.49 -31.52
C GLU A 134 36.54 -53.54 -31.78
N LEU A 135 37.32 -52.68 -31.14
CA LEU A 135 38.79 -52.72 -31.22
C LEU A 135 39.36 -54.03 -30.65
N LEU A 136 38.80 -54.50 -29.53
CA LEU A 136 39.22 -55.74 -28.90
C LEU A 136 38.91 -56.95 -29.81
N ASP A 137 37.72 -56.95 -30.42
CA ASP A 137 37.28 -57.98 -31.36
C ASP A 137 38.14 -57.99 -32.62
N LEU A 138 38.42 -56.80 -33.19
CA LEU A 138 39.32 -56.66 -34.34
C LEU A 138 40.72 -57.21 -34.03
N ARG A 139 41.26 -56.90 -32.85
CA ARG A 139 42.57 -57.40 -32.44
C ARG A 139 42.58 -58.92 -32.26
N ALA A 140 41.53 -59.49 -31.69
CA ALA A 140 41.37 -60.93 -31.58
C ALA A 140 41.27 -61.59 -32.97
N HIS A 141 40.57 -60.96 -33.90
CA HIS A 141 40.45 -61.42 -35.29
C HIS A 141 41.80 -61.43 -36.00
N VAL A 142 42.57 -60.33 -35.91
CA VAL A 142 43.93 -60.28 -36.50
C VAL A 142 44.83 -61.35 -35.91
N TRP A 143 44.77 -61.52 -34.58
CA TRP A 143 45.59 -62.53 -33.91
C TRP A 143 45.23 -63.96 -34.36
N GLY A 144 43.95 -64.26 -34.55
CA GLY A 144 43.50 -65.55 -35.11
C GLY A 144 44.06 -65.79 -36.52
N VAL A 145 44.00 -64.79 -37.40
CA VAL A 145 44.54 -64.87 -38.77
C VAL A 145 46.06 -65.06 -38.76
N GLU A 146 46.79 -64.36 -37.91
CA GLU A 146 48.25 -64.53 -37.76
C GLU A 146 48.62 -65.94 -37.28
N GLN A 147 47.86 -66.50 -36.33
CA GLN A 147 48.07 -67.86 -35.84
C GLN A 147 47.78 -68.91 -36.92
N ASP A 148 46.70 -68.74 -37.69
CA ASP A 148 46.35 -69.62 -38.80
C ASP A 148 47.45 -69.60 -39.88
N LEU A 149 47.96 -68.42 -40.23
CA LEU A 149 49.09 -68.29 -41.15
C LEU A 149 50.34 -69.02 -40.64
N GLN A 150 50.68 -68.89 -39.35
CA GLN A 150 51.82 -69.61 -38.76
C GLN A 150 51.63 -71.13 -38.78
N ASN A 151 50.40 -71.61 -38.56
CA ASN A 151 50.08 -73.04 -38.63
C ASN A 151 50.26 -73.56 -40.07
N VAL A 152 49.80 -72.81 -41.08
CA VAL A 152 49.99 -73.14 -42.50
C VAL A 152 51.47 -73.15 -42.87
N VAL A 153 52.23 -72.10 -42.51
CA VAL A 153 53.68 -72.00 -42.79
C VAL A 153 54.46 -73.18 -42.19
N LYS A 154 54.16 -73.56 -40.94
CA LYS A 154 54.79 -74.74 -40.30
C LYS A 154 54.42 -76.03 -41.03
N THR A 155 53.17 -76.18 -41.43
CA THR A 155 52.69 -77.38 -42.14
C THR A 155 53.34 -77.52 -43.53
N GLU A 156 53.50 -76.41 -44.27
CA GLU A 156 54.19 -76.42 -45.57
C GLU A 156 55.69 -76.69 -45.43
N SER A 157 56.35 -76.12 -44.43
CA SER A 157 57.78 -76.35 -44.16
C SER A 157 58.11 -77.82 -43.81
N ILE A 158 57.13 -78.59 -43.32
CA ILE A 158 57.28 -80.02 -42.98
C ILE A 158 57.07 -80.93 -44.21
N LYS A 159 56.42 -80.44 -45.27
CA LYS A 159 56.07 -81.21 -46.47
C LYS A 159 57.11 -81.14 -47.60
N ILE A 160 58.17 -80.36 -47.41
CA ILE A 160 59.35 -80.25 -48.30
C ILE A 160 60.47 -81.10 -47.72
#